data_AF-A0A7Y9LFN5-F1
#
_entry.id   AF-A0A7Y9LFN5-F1
#
_cell.length_a   1.000
_cell.length_b   1.000
_cell.length_c   1.000
_cell.angle_alpha   90.00
_cell.angle_beta   90.00
_cell.angle_gamma   90.00
#
_symmetry.space_group_name_H-M   'P 1'
#
loop_
_entity.id
_entity.type
_entity.pdbx_description
1 polymer ?
#
loop_
_entity_poly.entity_id
_entity_poly.type
_entity_poly.pdbx_seq_one_letter_code
_entity_poly.pdbx_strand_id
1 'polypeptide(L)'
;MTESRSATDYGFDFTFEAKPDLPDNQRWSRYDEMGVLTGPEPLPDWVITEMAIDTELGILKTGKEADVHLVERATDDRAELHAAKRYRSHDHRQFHRDSGYVEGRKIRNTRDRRAMAKGSQWGRTVEAGQWAAAEWGTLCDLWSAGLPVPYPIQLDGTEILMELITTEDGRPAPRLAQARPDRDLLAVFWQQLTDAMRVLASRQLAHGDLSPYNILATEDRIVIIDLPQVVDIVGNPQGMEFLARDCRNVANWFTGKGWAVDPDELLSELISYAW
;
A
#
# COMPACT_ATOMS: atom_id res chain seq x y z
N MET A 1 -25.77 -43.59 50.97
CA MET A 1 -24.58 -43.24 50.19
C MET A 1 -24.67 -43.91 48.83
N THR A 2 -25.21 -43.20 47.84
CA THR A 2 -24.86 -43.37 46.43
C THR A 2 -25.19 -42.04 45.77
N GLU A 3 -24.17 -41.21 45.58
CA GLU A 3 -24.29 -39.89 44.98
C GLU A 3 -24.61 -40.01 43.50
N SER A 4 -25.66 -39.31 43.10
CA SER A 4 -25.97 -38.94 41.72
C SER A 4 -24.88 -38.02 41.18
N ARG A 5 -24.09 -38.48 40.20
CA ARG A 5 -23.30 -37.60 39.34
C ARG A 5 -24.07 -37.35 38.05
N SER A 6 -24.73 -36.19 38.00
CA SER A 6 -25.21 -35.55 36.79
C SER A 6 -23.99 -35.17 35.95
N ALA A 7 -23.78 -35.87 34.83
CA ALA A 7 -22.84 -35.43 33.80
C ALA A 7 -23.47 -34.25 33.06
N THR A 8 -22.91 -33.05 33.25
CA THR A 8 -23.30 -31.86 32.51
C THR A 8 -22.89 -32.05 31.05
N ASP A 9 -23.89 -32.24 30.18
CA ASP A 9 -23.74 -32.29 28.73
C ASP A 9 -23.46 -30.86 28.24
N TYR A 10 -22.18 -30.53 28.03
CA TYR A 10 -21.78 -29.30 27.33
C TYR A 10 -21.93 -29.55 25.83
N GLY A 11 -23.18 -29.52 25.35
CA GLY A 11 -23.48 -29.51 23.93
C GLY A 11 -22.93 -28.23 23.30
N PHE A 12 -21.83 -28.33 22.57
CA PHE A 12 -21.45 -27.31 21.59
C PHE A 12 -22.42 -27.44 20.41
N ASP A 13 -23.44 -26.60 20.38
CA ASP A 13 -24.36 -26.51 19.26
C ASP A 13 -23.69 -25.73 18.14
N PHE A 14 -23.48 -26.39 17.00
CA PHE A 14 -22.95 -25.77 15.79
C PHE A 14 -24.12 -25.50 14.84
N THR A 15 -24.59 -24.26 14.82
CA THR A 15 -25.52 -23.80 13.78
C THR A 15 -24.73 -23.58 12.50
N PHE A 16 -24.93 -24.45 11.52
CA PHE A 16 -24.39 -24.26 10.17
C PHE A 16 -25.33 -23.35 9.38
N GLU A 17 -24.97 -22.09 9.23
CA GLU A 17 -25.62 -21.20 8.27
C GLU A 17 -24.93 -21.33 6.92
N ALA A 18 -25.65 -21.88 5.94
CA ALA A 18 -25.18 -21.94 4.57
C ALA A 18 -25.10 -20.51 4.02
N LYS A 19 -23.90 -20.08 3.62
CA LYS A 19 -23.71 -18.80 2.94
C LYS A 19 -24.40 -18.85 1.57
N PRO A 20 -25.10 -17.79 1.17
CA PRO A 20 -25.69 -17.73 -0.17
C PRO A 20 -24.60 -17.74 -1.24
N ASP A 21 -24.93 -18.33 -2.39
CA ASP A 21 -24.09 -18.23 -3.58
C ASP A 21 -24.03 -16.77 -4.02
N LEU A 22 -22.81 -16.26 -4.21
CA LEU A 22 -22.55 -14.90 -4.67
C LEU A 22 -22.33 -14.88 -6.20
N PRO A 23 -22.65 -13.76 -6.88
CA PRO A 23 -22.22 -13.50 -8.26
C PRO A 23 -20.70 -13.61 -8.44
N ASP A 24 -20.24 -13.86 -9.68
CA ASP A 24 -18.82 -14.06 -10.01
C ASP A 24 -17.91 -12.89 -9.61
N ASN A 25 -18.44 -11.67 -9.50
CA ASN A 25 -17.71 -10.46 -9.12
C ASN A 25 -17.76 -10.17 -7.62
N GLN A 26 -18.27 -11.11 -6.81
CA GLN A 26 -18.42 -10.96 -5.36
C GLN A 26 -17.74 -12.09 -4.60
N ARG A 27 -17.21 -11.79 -3.43
CA ARG A 27 -16.65 -12.78 -2.49
C ARG A 27 -16.95 -12.39 -1.05
N TRP A 28 -17.12 -13.39 -0.20
CA TRP A 28 -17.10 -13.17 1.25
C TRP A 28 -15.68 -12.82 1.69
N SER A 29 -15.55 -11.83 2.57
CA SER A 29 -14.29 -11.42 3.18
C SER A 29 -14.49 -11.13 4.67
N ARG A 30 -13.40 -11.20 5.44
CA ARG A 30 -13.38 -10.78 6.85
C ARG A 30 -12.01 -10.20 7.20
N TYR A 31 -11.97 -9.20 8.09
CA TYR A 31 -10.74 -8.47 8.39
C TYR A 31 -9.65 -9.32 9.07
N ASP A 32 -10.04 -10.21 9.97
CA ASP A 32 -9.16 -11.07 10.78
C ASP A 32 -9.16 -12.53 10.28
N GLU A 33 -9.42 -12.75 8.99
CA GLU A 33 -9.39 -14.09 8.41
C GLU A 33 -8.01 -14.75 8.54
N MET A 34 -7.98 -16.05 8.84
CA MET A 34 -6.74 -16.78 9.07
C MET A 34 -5.85 -16.77 7.81
N GLY A 35 -4.67 -16.19 7.94
CA GLY A 35 -3.69 -16.07 6.84
C GLY A 35 -3.63 -14.68 6.21
N VAL A 36 -4.55 -13.79 6.57
CA VAL A 36 -4.55 -12.39 6.15
C VAL A 36 -3.75 -11.54 7.16
N LEU A 37 -2.89 -10.66 6.67
CA LEU A 37 -2.24 -9.65 7.52
C LEU A 37 -3.13 -8.41 7.58
N THR A 38 -3.25 -7.81 8.76
CA THR A 38 -4.09 -6.66 9.03
C THR A 38 -3.28 -5.36 9.14
N GLY A 39 -3.95 -4.24 8.87
CA GLY A 39 -3.39 -2.90 8.96
C GLY A 39 -2.90 -2.52 10.36
N PRO A 40 -2.06 -1.47 10.47
CA PRO A 40 -1.55 -0.98 11.75
C PRO A 40 -2.65 -0.28 12.56
N GLU A 41 -2.48 -0.26 13.89
CA GLU A 41 -3.31 0.54 14.78
C GLU A 41 -2.84 2.01 14.84
N PRO A 42 -3.74 2.98 15.12
CA PRO A 42 -5.18 2.81 15.34
C PRO A 42 -5.93 2.54 14.03
N LEU A 43 -6.93 1.67 14.10
CA LEU A 43 -7.79 1.37 12.95
C LEU A 43 -8.70 2.57 12.64
N PRO A 44 -8.75 3.06 11.39
CA PRO A 44 -9.74 4.06 11.00
C PRO A 44 -11.18 3.54 11.12
N ASP A 45 -12.10 4.39 11.56
CA ASP A 45 -13.51 4.01 11.82
C ASP A 45 -14.25 3.48 10.59
N TRP A 46 -13.84 3.92 9.40
CA TRP A 46 -14.38 3.49 8.11
C TRP A 46 -13.90 2.07 7.72
N VAL A 47 -12.92 1.48 8.40
CA VAL A 47 -12.51 0.11 8.08
C VAL A 47 -13.58 -0.87 8.55
N ILE A 48 -14.14 -1.61 7.60
CA ILE A 48 -15.08 -2.70 7.85
C ILE A 48 -14.29 -3.92 8.34
N THR A 49 -14.52 -4.31 9.59
CA THR A 49 -13.82 -5.43 10.23
C THR A 49 -14.65 -6.70 10.31
N GLU A 50 -15.96 -6.53 10.23
CA GLU A 50 -16.96 -7.58 10.28
C GLU A 50 -16.88 -8.46 9.02
N MET A 51 -17.65 -9.55 9.02
CA MET A 51 -17.86 -10.32 7.81
C MET A 51 -18.62 -9.47 6.79
N ALA A 52 -18.07 -9.38 5.58
CA ALA A 52 -18.55 -8.51 4.53
C ALA A 52 -18.52 -9.20 3.17
N ILE A 53 -19.13 -8.57 2.18
CA ILE A 53 -19.02 -8.93 0.78
C ILE A 53 -18.12 -7.91 0.09
N ASP A 54 -17.03 -8.38 -0.52
CA ASP A 54 -16.22 -7.59 -1.44
C ASP A 54 -16.83 -7.73 -2.84
N THR A 55 -17.17 -6.61 -3.48
CA THR A 55 -17.68 -6.52 -4.85
C THR A 55 -16.67 -5.84 -5.76
N GLU A 56 -16.28 -6.50 -6.84
CA GLU A 56 -15.43 -5.91 -7.89
C GLU A 56 -16.22 -4.90 -8.73
N LEU A 57 -15.78 -3.65 -8.72
CA LEU A 57 -16.39 -2.55 -9.48
C LEU A 57 -15.62 -2.18 -10.75
N GLY A 58 -14.38 -2.67 -10.90
CA GLY A 58 -13.59 -2.51 -12.11
C GLY A 58 -12.12 -2.18 -11.86
N ILE A 59 -11.39 -1.86 -12.93
CA ILE A 59 -9.96 -1.55 -12.87
C ILE A 59 -9.77 -0.03 -12.82
N LEU A 60 -9.07 0.46 -11.80
CA LEU A 60 -8.65 1.86 -11.68
C LEU A 60 -7.39 2.14 -12.50
N LYS A 61 -6.41 1.23 -12.43
CA LYS A 61 -5.13 1.36 -13.14
C LYS A 61 -4.59 -0.01 -13.51
N THR A 62 -4.16 -0.15 -14.76
CA THR A 62 -3.35 -1.29 -15.20
C THR A 62 -1.87 -0.94 -15.12
N GLY A 63 -1.07 -1.84 -14.56
CA GLY A 63 0.38 -1.70 -14.48
C GLY A 63 1.10 -2.91 -15.04
N LYS A 64 2.41 -2.73 -15.27
CA LYS A 64 3.30 -3.83 -15.71
C LYS A 64 3.40 -4.93 -14.65
N GLU A 65 3.42 -4.53 -13.38
CA GLU A 65 3.69 -5.42 -12.26
C GLU A 65 2.46 -5.71 -11.41
N ALA A 66 1.51 -4.78 -11.36
CA ALA A 66 0.28 -4.91 -10.62
C ALA A 66 -0.85 -4.13 -11.29
N ASP A 67 -2.07 -4.59 -11.08
CA ASP A 67 -3.28 -3.82 -11.37
C ASP A 67 -3.86 -3.29 -10.07
N VAL A 68 -4.54 -2.15 -10.16
CA VAL A 68 -5.31 -1.57 -9.06
C VAL A 68 -6.77 -1.64 -9.43
N HIS A 69 -7.56 -2.32 -8.60
CA HIS A 69 -8.99 -2.52 -8.75
C HIS A 69 -9.76 -1.65 -7.77
N LEU A 70 -10.96 -1.21 -8.18
CA LEU A 70 -11.95 -0.62 -7.29
C LEU A 70 -12.79 -1.75 -6.71
N VAL A 71 -12.81 -1.83 -5.39
CA VAL A 71 -13.58 -2.83 -4.64
C VAL A 71 -14.50 -2.11 -3.66
N GLU A 72 -15.76 -2.50 -3.62
CA GLU A 72 -16.66 -2.12 -2.53
C GLU A 72 -16.68 -3.25 -1.51
N ARG A 73 -16.41 -2.94 -0.23
CA ARG A 73 -16.66 -3.86 0.88
C ARG A 73 -17.94 -3.43 1.56
N ALA A 74 -18.90 -4.34 1.70
CA ALA A 74 -20.20 -4.03 2.29
C ALA A 74 -20.66 -5.06 3.32
N THR A 75 -21.23 -4.57 4.41
CA THR A 75 -22.12 -5.32 5.31
C THR A 75 -23.57 -4.95 5.00
N ASP A 76 -24.52 -5.49 5.77
CA ASP A 76 -25.92 -5.09 5.66
C ASP A 76 -26.16 -3.61 6.02
N ASP A 77 -25.28 -3.02 6.84
CA ASP A 77 -25.47 -1.68 7.42
C ASP A 77 -24.60 -0.59 6.79
N ARG A 78 -23.46 -0.95 6.18
CA ARG A 78 -22.50 0.02 5.62
C ARG A 78 -21.71 -0.56 4.44
N ALA A 79 -21.23 0.33 3.57
CA ALA A 79 -20.39 0.01 2.44
C ALA A 79 -19.27 1.04 2.29
N GLU A 80 -18.08 0.57 1.91
CA GLU A 80 -16.89 1.39 1.79
C GLU A 80 -16.11 1.03 0.53
N LEU A 81 -15.56 2.04 -0.14
CA LEU A 81 -14.76 1.86 -1.35
C LEU A 81 -13.27 1.74 -1.02
N HIS A 82 -12.61 0.80 -1.67
CA HIS A 82 -11.21 0.48 -1.45
C HIS A 82 -10.47 0.31 -2.78
N ALA A 83 -9.16 0.51 -2.72
CA ALA A 83 -8.24 0.17 -3.79
C ALA A 83 -7.58 -1.18 -3.49
N ALA A 84 -7.73 -2.15 -4.39
CA ALA A 84 -7.07 -3.46 -4.29
C ALA A 84 -5.92 -3.54 -5.30
N LYS A 85 -4.67 -3.49 -4.83
CA LYS A 85 -3.47 -3.67 -5.64
C LYS A 85 -3.11 -5.14 -5.72
N ARG A 86 -3.20 -5.72 -6.91
CA ARG A 86 -2.95 -7.14 -7.19
C ARG A 86 -1.69 -7.31 -8.04
N TYR A 87 -0.68 -7.99 -7.50
CA TYR A 87 0.53 -8.26 -8.28
C TYR A 87 0.29 -9.36 -9.30
N ARG A 88 0.80 -9.12 -10.52
CA ARG A 88 0.80 -10.11 -11.59
C ARG A 88 1.83 -11.19 -11.29
N SER A 89 1.49 -12.44 -11.59
CA SER A 89 2.48 -13.52 -11.67
C SER A 89 3.44 -13.27 -12.86
N HIS A 90 4.67 -13.78 -12.73
CA HIS A 90 5.83 -13.40 -13.55
C HIS A 90 5.72 -13.62 -15.08
N ASP A 91 4.63 -14.19 -15.61
CA ASP A 91 4.45 -14.40 -17.05
C ASP A 91 4.32 -13.08 -17.84
N HIS A 92 4.07 -11.95 -17.15
CA HIS A 92 3.92 -10.62 -17.75
C HIS A 92 5.12 -9.66 -17.57
N ARG A 93 6.20 -10.07 -16.88
CA ARG A 93 7.42 -9.25 -16.74
C ARG A 93 8.33 -9.43 -17.96
N GLN A 94 7.98 -8.81 -19.09
CA GLN A 94 8.96 -8.62 -20.17
C GLN A 94 9.96 -7.52 -19.75
N PHE A 95 11.17 -7.98 -19.41
CA PHE A 95 12.44 -7.25 -19.36
C PHE A 95 12.50 -5.98 -18.50
N HIS A 96 13.08 -6.12 -17.30
CA HIS A 96 14.22 -5.30 -16.90
C HIS A 96 15.15 -6.13 -16.00
N ARG A 97 16.46 -5.99 -16.24
CA ARG A 97 17.53 -6.61 -15.44
C ARG A 97 17.53 -5.97 -14.05
N ASP A 98 16.99 -6.66 -13.05
CA ASP A 98 17.34 -6.44 -11.64
C ASP A 98 18.01 -7.69 -11.10
N SER A 99 19.28 -7.86 -11.45
CA SER A 99 20.17 -8.82 -10.79
C SER A 99 20.81 -8.23 -9.52
N GLY A 100 20.25 -7.15 -8.95
CA GLY A 100 20.87 -6.38 -7.88
C GLY A 100 20.25 -6.50 -6.48
N TYR A 101 19.09 -7.15 -6.29
CA TYR A 101 18.29 -6.92 -5.07
C TYR A 101 17.82 -8.16 -4.29
N VAL A 102 18.51 -9.30 -4.40
CA VAL A 102 18.14 -10.54 -3.66
C VAL A 102 19.22 -10.97 -2.64
N GLU A 103 20.26 -10.17 -2.42
CA GLU A 103 21.29 -10.52 -1.43
C GLU A 103 20.87 -10.07 -0.01
N GLY A 104 20.21 -10.97 0.72
CA GLY A 104 20.00 -10.81 2.17
C GLY A 104 18.78 -11.51 2.78
N ARG A 105 17.78 -11.91 1.99
CA ARG A 105 16.51 -12.42 2.53
C ARG A 105 16.60 -13.92 2.86
N LYS A 106 16.72 -14.25 4.16
CA LYS A 106 16.73 -15.65 4.65
C LYS A 106 15.33 -16.27 4.56
N ILE A 107 15.08 -17.02 3.48
CA ILE A 107 13.88 -17.85 3.34
C ILE A 107 13.96 -19.05 4.30
N ARG A 108 13.00 -19.19 5.23
CA ARG A 108 12.97 -20.28 6.23
C ARG A 108 12.69 -21.67 5.63
N ASN A 109 12.06 -21.77 4.45
CA ASN A 109 11.65 -23.05 3.85
C ASN A 109 12.51 -23.45 2.64
N THR A 110 13.18 -24.59 2.75
CA THR A 110 14.04 -25.12 1.68
C THR A 110 13.28 -25.55 0.42
N ARG A 111 11.97 -25.87 0.54
CA ARG A 111 11.11 -26.22 -0.60
C ARG A 111 10.76 -25.00 -1.44
N ASP A 112 10.36 -23.91 -0.82
CA ASP A 112 10.01 -22.67 -1.51
C ASP A 112 11.22 -22.05 -2.20
N ARG A 113 12.39 -22.09 -1.53
CA ARG A 113 13.66 -21.69 -2.16
C ARG A 113 13.97 -22.50 -3.42
N ARG A 114 13.72 -23.81 -3.42
CA ARG A 114 13.91 -24.67 -4.61
C ARG A 114 12.85 -24.40 -5.69
N ALA A 115 11.62 -24.09 -5.31
CA ALA A 115 10.53 -23.79 -6.24
C ALA A 115 10.75 -22.45 -6.96
N MET A 116 11.26 -21.43 -6.25
CA MET A 116 11.68 -20.13 -6.80
C MET A 116 12.90 -20.29 -7.70
N ALA A 117 13.95 -20.99 -7.25
CA ALA A 117 15.15 -21.24 -8.06
C ALA A 117 14.86 -22.02 -9.36
N LYS A 118 13.75 -22.77 -9.41
CA LYS A 118 13.29 -23.51 -10.59
C LYS A 118 12.28 -22.75 -11.45
N GLY A 119 11.89 -21.53 -11.09
CA GLY A 119 10.90 -20.74 -11.84
C GLY A 119 9.52 -21.40 -11.98
N SER A 120 9.18 -22.33 -11.08
CA SER A 120 7.87 -23.02 -11.10
C SER A 120 6.71 -22.05 -10.86
N GLN A 121 5.50 -22.40 -11.31
CA GLN A 121 4.30 -21.58 -11.06
C GLN A 121 4.09 -21.32 -9.55
N TRP A 122 4.32 -22.33 -8.71
CA TRP A 122 4.31 -22.20 -7.25
C TRP A 122 5.39 -21.24 -6.75
N GLY A 123 6.63 -21.39 -7.24
CA GLY A 123 7.73 -20.48 -6.91
C GLY A 123 7.44 -19.02 -7.26
N ARG A 124 6.82 -18.77 -8.43
CA ARG A 124 6.42 -17.43 -8.88
C ARG A 124 5.33 -16.81 -7.99
N THR A 125 4.39 -17.63 -7.50
CA THR A 125 3.34 -17.19 -6.56
C THR A 125 3.95 -16.81 -5.21
N VAL A 126 4.87 -17.64 -4.71
CA VAL A 126 5.60 -17.35 -3.47
C VAL A 126 6.44 -16.07 -3.59
N GLU A 127 7.10 -15.86 -4.72
CA GLU A 127 7.85 -14.62 -4.97
C GLU A 127 6.92 -13.41 -4.97
N ALA A 128 5.82 -13.42 -5.73
CA ALA A 128 4.86 -12.32 -5.74
C ALA A 128 4.30 -12.01 -4.35
N GLY A 129 4.03 -13.03 -3.52
CA GLY A 129 3.61 -12.85 -2.14
C GLY A 129 4.68 -12.21 -1.26
N GLN A 130 5.97 -12.50 -1.49
CA GLN A 130 7.06 -11.82 -0.77
C GLN A 130 7.19 -10.35 -1.17
N TRP A 131 6.99 -10.02 -2.44
CA TRP A 131 6.97 -8.63 -2.90
C TRP A 131 5.79 -7.86 -2.28
N ALA A 132 4.59 -8.46 -2.32
CA ALA A 132 3.40 -7.87 -1.70
C ALA A 132 3.59 -7.67 -0.19
N ALA A 133 4.13 -8.67 0.52
CA ALA A 133 4.41 -8.55 1.96
C ALA A 133 5.47 -7.49 2.29
N ALA A 134 6.49 -7.32 1.44
CA ALA A 134 7.48 -6.27 1.62
C ALA A 134 6.88 -4.88 1.39
N GLU A 135 6.14 -4.67 0.29
CA GLU A 135 5.47 -3.39 0.03
C GLU A 135 4.45 -3.05 1.12
N TRP A 136 3.66 -4.04 1.53
CA TRP A 136 2.73 -3.94 2.64
C TRP A 136 3.43 -3.49 3.93
N GLY A 137 4.54 -4.15 4.30
CA GLY A 137 5.30 -3.81 5.49
C GLY A 137 5.84 -2.37 5.47
N THR A 138 6.37 -1.94 4.33
CA THR A 138 6.81 -0.55 4.12
C THR A 138 5.64 0.42 4.24
N LEU A 139 4.49 0.11 3.62
CA LEU A 139 3.30 0.97 3.66
C LEU A 139 2.78 1.12 5.09
N CYS A 140 2.75 0.03 5.87
CA CYS A 140 2.38 0.07 7.29
C CYS A 140 3.35 0.93 8.13
N ASP A 141 4.66 0.76 7.93
CA ASP A 141 5.67 1.53 8.67
C ASP A 141 5.57 3.03 8.36
N LEU A 142 5.44 3.38 7.07
CA LEU A 142 5.33 4.77 6.64
C LEU A 142 4.02 5.41 7.10
N TRP A 143 2.89 4.71 7.00
CA TRP A 143 1.63 5.20 7.53
C TRP A 143 1.72 5.43 9.05
N SER A 144 2.30 4.49 9.79
CA SER A 144 2.50 4.61 11.25
C SER A 144 3.46 5.74 11.62
N ALA A 145 4.35 6.14 10.70
CA ALA A 145 5.23 7.29 10.84
C ALA A 145 4.53 8.64 10.57
N GLY A 146 3.26 8.61 10.20
CA GLY A 146 2.49 9.81 9.84
C GLY A 146 2.73 10.30 8.42
N LEU A 147 3.34 9.49 7.53
CA LEU A 147 3.35 9.86 6.11
C LEU A 147 1.91 9.87 5.58
N PRO A 148 1.57 10.83 4.71
CA PRO A 148 0.32 10.81 3.99
C PRO A 148 0.40 9.77 2.86
N VAL A 149 0.14 8.51 3.19
CA VAL A 149 0.07 7.36 2.27
C VAL A 149 -1.26 6.65 2.47
N PRO A 150 -1.78 5.87 1.50
CA PRO A 150 -3.03 5.15 1.68
C PRO A 150 -2.96 4.23 2.88
N TYR A 151 -3.98 4.24 3.75
CA TYR A 151 -4.04 3.30 4.86
C TYR A 151 -4.03 1.84 4.34
N PRO A 152 -3.06 1.01 4.75
CA PRO A 152 -3.04 -0.40 4.40
C PRO A 152 -4.09 -1.15 5.23
N ILE A 153 -5.17 -1.64 4.61
CA ILE A 153 -6.29 -2.33 5.29
C ILE A 153 -5.97 -3.82 5.54
N GLN A 154 -5.68 -4.57 4.47
CA GLN A 154 -5.23 -5.97 4.57
C GLN A 154 -4.24 -6.39 3.47
N LEU A 155 -3.43 -7.40 3.76
CA LEU A 155 -2.72 -8.20 2.76
C LEU A 155 -3.22 -9.64 2.78
N ASP A 156 -3.85 -10.06 1.67
CA ASP A 156 -4.25 -11.44 1.41
C ASP A 156 -3.47 -12.00 0.20
N GLY A 157 -2.57 -12.94 0.45
CA GLY A 157 -1.72 -13.54 -0.58
C GLY A 157 -0.86 -12.52 -1.33
N THR A 158 -1.33 -12.07 -2.50
CA THR A 158 -0.67 -11.08 -3.37
C THR A 158 -1.54 -9.84 -3.60
N GLU A 159 -2.57 -9.63 -2.80
CA GLU A 159 -3.48 -8.51 -2.89
C GLU A 159 -3.32 -7.62 -1.66
N ILE A 160 -2.99 -6.34 -1.90
CA ILE A 160 -3.00 -5.29 -0.88
C ILE A 160 -4.31 -4.53 -1.03
N LEU A 161 -5.20 -4.65 -0.05
CA LEU A 161 -6.39 -3.81 0.09
C LEU A 161 -6.01 -2.57 0.90
N MET A 162 -6.31 -1.39 0.37
CA MET A 162 -5.93 -0.11 0.99
C MET A 162 -6.98 0.99 0.75
N GLU A 163 -6.85 2.09 1.48
CA GLU A 163 -7.67 3.29 1.35
C GLU A 163 -7.78 3.73 -0.12
N LEU A 164 -9.02 3.94 -0.58
CA LEU A 164 -9.26 4.68 -1.81
C LEU A 164 -9.25 6.17 -1.47
N ILE A 165 -8.26 6.91 -1.98
CA ILE A 165 -8.22 8.37 -1.79
C ILE A 165 -9.27 9.00 -2.70
N THR A 166 -10.23 9.71 -2.11
CA THR A 166 -11.31 10.38 -2.80
C THR A 166 -11.32 11.88 -2.52
N THR A 167 -11.87 12.64 -3.45
CA THR A 167 -12.27 14.05 -3.27
C THR A 167 -13.56 14.13 -2.45
N GLU A 168 -13.90 15.31 -1.94
CA GLU A 168 -15.13 15.54 -1.15
C GLU A 168 -16.42 15.09 -1.87
N ASP A 169 -16.41 15.10 -3.20
CA ASP A 169 -17.53 14.66 -4.04
C ASP A 169 -17.56 13.14 -4.32
N GLY A 170 -16.68 12.37 -3.66
CA GLY A 170 -16.64 10.91 -3.72
C GLY A 170 -15.93 10.33 -4.94
N ARG A 171 -15.30 11.16 -5.79
CA ARG A 171 -14.53 10.67 -6.94
C ARG A 171 -13.10 10.29 -6.54
N PRO A 172 -12.45 9.32 -7.22
CA PRO A 172 -11.04 9.05 -7.00
C PRO A 172 -10.18 10.31 -7.18
N ALA A 173 -9.28 10.57 -6.23
CA ALA A 173 -8.45 11.75 -6.23
C ALA A 173 -7.55 11.81 -7.48
N PRO A 174 -7.45 12.96 -8.17
CA PRO A 174 -6.56 13.11 -9.31
C PRO A 174 -5.09 13.07 -8.88
N ARG A 175 -4.20 12.78 -9.83
CA ARG A 175 -2.76 12.98 -9.62
C ARG A 175 -2.45 14.47 -9.50
N LEU A 176 -1.45 14.84 -8.70
CA LEU A 176 -1.00 16.22 -8.55
C LEU A 176 -0.63 16.86 -9.91
N ALA A 177 -0.07 16.06 -10.84
CA ALA A 177 0.17 16.49 -12.23
C ALA A 177 -1.08 17.03 -12.96
N GLN A 178 -2.25 16.46 -12.64
CA GLN A 178 -3.55 16.83 -13.21
C GLN A 178 -4.24 17.93 -12.40
N ALA A 179 -3.88 18.11 -11.13
CA ALA A 179 -4.42 19.14 -10.26
C ALA A 179 -4.06 20.56 -10.72
N ARG A 180 -4.90 21.52 -10.33
CA ARG A 180 -4.72 22.96 -10.60
C ARG A 180 -4.93 23.76 -9.30
N PRO A 181 -4.09 23.54 -8.27
CA PRO A 181 -4.21 24.26 -7.02
C PRO A 181 -3.96 25.75 -7.24
N ASP A 182 -4.66 26.58 -6.47
CA ASP A 182 -4.33 27.99 -6.34
C ASP A 182 -3.09 28.18 -5.46
N ARG A 183 -2.72 29.44 -5.20
CA ARG A 183 -1.50 29.78 -4.47
C ARG A 183 -1.55 29.33 -3.01
N ASP A 184 -2.71 29.41 -2.37
CA ASP A 184 -2.85 29.08 -0.95
C ASP A 184 -2.79 27.55 -0.77
N LEU A 185 -3.47 26.82 -1.67
CA LEU A 185 -3.41 25.37 -1.68
C LEU A 185 -2.03 24.82 -2.06
N LEU A 186 -1.30 25.50 -2.96
CA LEU A 186 0.11 25.17 -3.24
C LEU A 186 0.98 25.26 -1.99
N ALA A 187 0.79 26.27 -1.14
CA ALA A 187 1.55 26.41 0.10
C ALA A 187 1.26 25.23 1.06
N VAL A 188 0.00 24.84 1.17
CA VAL A 188 -0.44 23.69 1.99
C VAL A 188 0.17 22.39 1.46
N PHE A 189 0.08 22.13 0.15
CA PHE A 189 0.66 20.94 -0.45
C PHE A 189 2.19 20.89 -0.34
N TRP A 190 2.86 22.04 -0.47
CA TRP A 190 4.30 22.12 -0.31
C TRP A 190 4.72 21.75 1.11
N GLN A 191 4.04 22.30 2.12
CA GLN A 191 4.30 21.96 3.52
C GLN A 191 4.09 20.46 3.78
N GLN A 192 2.95 19.90 3.37
CA GLN A 192 2.67 18.46 3.54
C GLN A 192 3.70 17.57 2.83
N LEU A 193 4.10 17.94 1.62
CA LEU A 193 5.07 17.17 0.85
C LEU A 193 6.46 17.21 1.47
N THR A 194 6.92 18.39 1.91
CA THR A 194 8.22 18.54 2.57
C THR A 194 8.25 17.82 3.91
N ASP A 195 7.16 17.87 4.70
CA ASP A 195 7.03 17.09 5.92
C ASP A 195 7.09 15.57 5.65
N ALA A 196 6.40 15.09 4.62
CA ALA A 196 6.47 13.68 4.21
C ALA A 196 7.89 13.27 3.78
N MET A 197 8.59 14.13 3.01
CA MET A 197 9.96 13.88 2.59
C MET A 197 10.95 13.90 3.77
N ARG A 198 10.75 14.75 4.78
CA ARG A 198 11.54 14.75 6.02
C ARG A 198 11.39 13.43 6.77
N VAL A 199 10.17 12.89 6.85
CA VAL A 199 9.94 11.60 7.51
C VAL A 199 10.60 10.45 6.72
N LEU A 200 10.52 10.46 5.38
CA LEU A 200 11.28 9.50 4.55
C LEU A 200 12.79 9.59 4.82
N ALA A 201 13.35 10.79 4.77
CA ALA A 201 14.77 11.01 5.01
C ALA A 201 15.19 10.57 6.42
N SER A 202 14.38 10.83 7.46
CA SER A 202 14.63 10.37 8.84
C SER A 202 14.68 8.85 9.00
N ARG A 203 14.05 8.14 8.06
CA ARG A 203 14.09 6.67 7.95
C ARG A 203 15.18 6.18 7.01
N GLN A 204 16.03 7.07 6.51
CA GLN A 204 17.05 6.79 5.51
C GLN A 204 16.45 6.26 4.20
N LEU A 205 15.25 6.73 3.85
CA LEU A 205 14.56 6.35 2.64
C LEU A 205 14.43 7.54 1.69
N ALA A 206 14.60 7.26 0.40
CA ALA A 206 14.06 8.05 -0.69
C ALA A 206 12.87 7.30 -1.27
N HIS A 207 11.91 7.99 -1.88
CA HIS A 207 10.87 7.31 -2.63
C HIS A 207 11.46 6.64 -3.87
N GLY A 208 12.50 7.23 -4.45
CA GLY A 208 13.18 6.73 -5.63
C GLY A 208 12.55 7.16 -6.94
N ASP A 209 11.24 7.41 -7.01
CA ASP A 209 10.54 7.90 -8.21
C ASP A 209 9.47 8.95 -7.84
N LEU A 210 9.74 9.79 -6.84
CA LEU A 210 8.79 10.80 -6.42
C LEU A 210 8.62 11.82 -7.54
N SER A 211 7.37 12.01 -7.94
CA SER A 211 6.99 12.98 -8.96
C SER A 211 5.52 13.38 -8.76
N PRO A 212 5.05 14.45 -9.40
CA PRO A 212 3.64 14.84 -9.37
C PRO A 212 2.68 13.78 -9.92
N TYR A 213 3.21 12.76 -10.61
CA TYR A 213 2.41 11.62 -11.02
C TYR A 213 2.19 10.64 -9.86
N ASN A 214 3.13 10.49 -8.94
CA ASN A 214 3.05 9.54 -7.80
C ASN A 214 2.52 10.21 -6.52
N ILE A 215 1.85 11.35 -6.67
CA ILE A 215 1.16 12.08 -5.60
C ILE A 215 -0.30 12.24 -6.04
N LEU A 216 -1.24 11.81 -5.22
CA LEU A 216 -2.65 12.15 -5.34
C LEU A 216 -2.92 13.46 -4.59
N ALA A 217 -3.85 14.26 -5.09
CA ALA A 217 -4.21 15.54 -4.49
C ALA A 217 -5.72 15.67 -4.40
N THR A 218 -6.19 16.03 -3.21
CA THR A 218 -7.59 16.35 -2.90
C THR A 218 -7.74 17.85 -2.68
N GLU A 219 -8.85 18.31 -2.14
CA GLU A 219 -9.14 19.71 -1.86
C GLU A 219 -8.18 20.31 -0.81
N ASP A 220 -7.70 19.51 0.14
CA ASP A 220 -6.92 19.98 1.29
C ASP A 220 -5.67 19.13 1.62
N ARG A 221 -5.55 17.93 1.05
CA ARG A 221 -4.40 17.03 1.31
C ARG A 221 -3.79 16.40 0.07
N ILE A 222 -2.50 16.09 0.17
CA ILE A 222 -1.78 15.20 -0.75
C ILE A 222 -1.66 13.79 -0.15
N VAL A 223 -1.54 12.78 -1.01
CA VAL A 223 -1.23 11.40 -0.61
C VAL A 223 -0.18 10.82 -1.56
N ILE A 224 0.94 10.33 -1.03
CA ILE A 224 2.02 9.70 -1.78
C ILE A 224 1.63 8.25 -2.06
N ILE A 225 1.78 7.82 -3.32
CA ILE A 225 1.46 6.46 -3.76
C ILE A 225 2.65 5.83 -4.49
N ASP A 226 2.58 4.51 -4.68
CA ASP A 226 3.62 3.74 -5.39
C ASP A 226 4.96 3.71 -4.64
N LEU A 227 4.90 3.23 -3.38
CA LEU A 227 6.03 3.04 -2.48
C LEU A 227 6.87 1.74 -2.62
N PRO A 228 6.64 0.76 -3.55
CA PRO A 228 7.54 -0.40 -3.63
C PRO A 228 8.98 -0.06 -4.02
N GLN A 229 9.20 1.18 -4.48
CA GLN A 229 10.49 1.65 -4.95
C GLN A 229 11.28 2.43 -3.90
N VAL A 230 10.87 2.41 -2.62
CA VAL A 230 11.66 3.11 -1.59
C VAL A 230 13.10 2.60 -1.58
N VAL A 231 14.03 3.55 -1.66
CA VAL A 231 15.46 3.27 -1.75
C VAL A 231 16.11 3.65 -0.44
N ASP A 232 16.84 2.71 0.16
CA ASP A 232 17.76 2.99 1.26
C ASP A 232 18.85 3.95 0.78
N ILE A 233 18.84 5.19 1.29
CA ILE A 233 19.76 6.24 0.82
C ILE A 233 21.19 6.05 1.33
N VAL A 234 21.38 5.22 2.36
CA VAL A 234 22.67 4.94 3.00
C VAL A 234 23.25 3.64 2.48
N GLY A 235 22.43 2.59 2.40
CA GLY A 235 22.81 1.26 1.95
C GLY A 235 22.96 1.13 0.43
N ASN A 236 22.32 2.00 -0.36
CA ASN A 236 22.44 1.99 -1.82
C ASN A 236 23.53 2.97 -2.29
N PRO A 237 24.53 2.54 -3.10
CA PRO A 237 25.53 3.43 -3.68
C PRO A 237 24.95 4.62 -4.48
N GLN A 238 23.74 4.46 -5.03
CA GLN A 238 23.02 5.50 -5.76
C GLN A 238 21.92 6.16 -4.92
N GLY A 239 21.80 5.84 -3.64
CA GLY A 239 20.73 6.29 -2.75
C GLY A 239 20.57 7.81 -2.71
N MET A 240 21.70 8.53 -2.61
CA MET A 240 21.71 10.00 -2.64
C MET A 240 21.25 10.57 -3.99
N GLU A 241 21.55 9.89 -5.11
CA GLU A 241 21.10 10.32 -6.43
C GLU A 241 19.58 10.20 -6.58
N PHE A 242 18.98 9.16 -5.99
CA PHE A 242 17.53 8.99 -5.93
C PHE A 242 16.87 10.09 -5.10
N LEU A 243 17.40 10.40 -3.92
CA LEU A 243 16.88 11.50 -3.09
C LEU A 243 16.97 12.84 -3.83
N ALA A 244 18.12 13.14 -4.43
CA ALA A 244 18.30 14.36 -5.21
C ALA A 244 17.36 14.44 -6.43
N ARG A 245 17.06 13.30 -7.06
CA ARG A 245 16.08 13.21 -8.15
C ARG A 245 14.67 13.52 -7.67
N ASP A 246 14.26 12.93 -6.54
CA ASP A 246 12.96 13.19 -5.92
C ASP A 246 12.79 14.69 -5.64
N CYS A 247 13.80 15.33 -5.02
CA CYS A 247 13.82 16.78 -4.77
C CYS A 247 13.63 17.60 -6.05
N ARG A 248 14.42 17.32 -7.09
CA ARG A 248 14.32 18.04 -8.37
C ARG A 248 12.96 17.89 -9.01
N ASN A 249 12.39 16.69 -9.03
CA ASN A 249 11.10 16.43 -9.67
C ASN A 249 9.98 17.25 -9.04
N VAL A 250 9.92 17.30 -7.70
CA VAL A 250 8.88 18.05 -7.00
C VAL A 250 9.14 19.55 -7.06
N ALA A 251 10.38 20.01 -6.82
CA ALA A 251 10.74 21.42 -6.89
C ALA A 251 10.45 22.04 -8.26
N ASN A 252 10.77 21.33 -9.35
CA ASN A 252 10.49 21.78 -10.71
C ASN A 252 8.99 21.94 -10.97
N TRP A 253 8.17 21.03 -10.46
CA TRP A 253 6.71 21.13 -10.62
C TRP A 253 6.14 22.31 -9.83
N PHE A 254 6.51 22.48 -8.56
CA PHE A 254 6.04 23.61 -7.73
C PHE A 254 6.50 24.96 -8.31
N THR A 255 7.76 25.05 -8.74
CA THR A 255 8.29 26.25 -9.41
C THR A 255 7.53 26.56 -10.70
N GLY A 256 7.23 25.53 -11.50
CA GLY A 256 6.38 25.65 -12.69
C GLY A 256 4.93 26.08 -12.41
N LYS A 257 4.46 25.97 -11.17
CA LYS A 257 3.16 26.44 -10.69
C LYS A 257 3.21 27.81 -10.00
N GLY A 258 4.38 28.45 -9.96
CA GLY A 258 4.56 29.77 -9.34
C GLY A 258 4.92 29.73 -7.86
N TRP A 259 5.29 28.56 -7.33
CA TRP A 259 5.86 28.41 -5.99
C TRP A 259 7.36 28.18 -6.11
N ALA A 260 8.17 29.22 -5.94
CA ALA A 260 9.62 29.15 -6.15
C ALA A 260 10.28 28.21 -5.13
N VAL A 261 10.93 27.16 -5.62
CA VAL A 261 11.64 26.16 -4.82
C VAL A 261 13.03 25.93 -5.40
N ASP A 262 14.05 25.97 -4.56
CA ASP A 262 15.39 25.50 -4.90
C ASP A 262 15.53 24.00 -4.55
N PRO A 263 15.76 23.11 -5.53
CA PRO A 263 15.92 21.68 -5.26
C PRO A 263 17.17 21.34 -4.43
N ASP A 264 18.24 22.14 -4.52
CA ASP A 264 19.49 21.89 -3.79
C ASP A 264 19.36 22.33 -2.33
N GLU A 265 18.58 23.38 -2.05
CA GLU A 265 18.21 23.78 -0.69
C GLU A 265 17.36 22.68 -0.02
N LEU A 266 16.34 22.19 -0.73
CA LEU A 266 15.51 21.08 -0.25
C LEU A 266 16.36 19.83 0.02
N LEU A 267 17.26 19.46 -0.90
CA LEU A 267 18.14 18.31 -0.71
C LEU A 267 19.03 18.49 0.53
N SER A 268 19.65 19.66 0.68
CA SER A 268 20.51 19.99 1.82
C SER A 268 19.73 19.87 3.14
N GLU A 269 18.48 20.34 3.15
CA GLU A 269 17.59 20.17 4.29
C GLU A 269 17.34 18.69 4.60
N LEU A 270 16.91 17.89 3.61
CA LEU A 270 16.58 16.48 3.83
C LEU A 270 17.78 15.64 4.27
N ILE A 271 18.98 15.97 3.80
CA ILE A 271 20.22 15.34 4.29
C ILE A 271 20.37 15.52 5.80
N SER A 272 19.99 16.68 6.36
CA SER A 272 20.06 16.91 7.81
C SER A 272 19.08 16.08 8.64
N TYR A 273 18.06 15.49 8.02
CA TYR A 273 17.15 14.54 8.68
C TYR A 273 17.65 13.10 8.59
N ALA A 274 18.49 12.78 7.60
CA ALA A 274 18.99 11.43 7.37
C ALA A 274 20.15 11.01 8.28
N TRP A 275 20.85 11.99 8.87
CA TRP A 275 22.11 11.83 9.62
C TRP A 275 22.08 12.60 10.94
#